data_AF-A0A963Q0I0-F1
#
_entry.id   AF-A0A963Q0I0-F1
#
_cell.length_a   1.000
_cell.length_b   1.000
_cell.length_c   1.000
_cell.angle_alpha   90.00
_cell.angle_beta   90.00
_cell.angle_gamma   90.00
#
_symmetry.space_group_name_H-M   'P 1'
#
loop_
_entity.id
_entity.type
_entity.pdbx_description
1 polymer ?
#
loop_
_entity_poly.entity_id
_entity_poly.type
_entity_poly.pdbx_seq_one_letter_code
_entity_poly.pdbx_strand_id
1 'polypeptide(L)'
;FAVDRWADDWAPPRDKEIAASMADALDCVEDLLADDTGTPALNLYDPDGPPSTSEARFEAWGEALWAVYDLYAIARSLGPRTGPVRHEAKVGRNDPCPCGSGKKFKKCHGA
;
A
#
# COMPACT_ATOMS: atom_id res chain seq x y z
N PHE A 1 -1.97 -13.66 7.34
CA PHE A 1 -0.89 -12.66 7.44
C PHE A 1 -1.46 -11.26 7.68
N ALA A 2 -0.63 -10.27 8.04
CA ALA A 2 -1.08 -8.89 8.29
C ALA A 2 -1.79 -8.27 7.07
N VAL A 3 -1.27 -8.58 5.87
CA VAL A 3 -1.87 -8.21 4.58
C VAL A 3 -3.29 -8.76 4.40
N ASP A 4 -3.59 -9.97 4.89
CA ASP A 4 -4.95 -10.53 4.82
C ASP A 4 -5.89 -9.90 5.84
N ARG A 5 -5.38 -9.64 7.05
CA ARG A 5 -6.20 -9.15 8.16
C ARG A 5 -6.59 -7.68 8.01
N TRP A 6 -5.73 -6.91 7.36
CA TRP A 6 -5.86 -5.47 7.11
C TRP A 6 -5.71 -5.14 5.63
N ALA A 7 -6.39 -5.89 4.76
CA ALA A 7 -6.27 -5.76 3.31
C ALA A 7 -6.46 -4.33 2.78
N ASP A 8 -7.31 -3.52 3.42
CA ASP A 8 -7.51 -2.11 3.03
C ASP A 8 -6.27 -1.24 3.26
N ASP A 9 -5.49 -1.52 4.31
CA ASP A 9 -4.26 -0.78 4.63
C ASP A 9 -3.14 -1.14 3.64
N TRP A 10 -3.15 -2.38 3.15
CA TRP A 10 -2.21 -2.91 2.16
C TRP A 10 -2.73 -2.87 0.72
N ALA A 11 -3.83 -2.15 0.47
CA ALA A 11 -4.33 -1.98 -0.89
C ALA A 11 -3.32 -1.16 -1.72
N PRO A 12 -2.93 -1.65 -2.92
CA PRO A 12 -1.89 -1.02 -3.72
C PRO A 12 -2.27 0.42 -4.12
N PRO A 13 -1.29 1.34 -4.17
CA PRO A 13 -1.53 2.71 -4.59
C PRO A 13 -1.91 2.80 -6.08
N ARG A 14 -2.47 3.94 -6.48
CA ARG A 14 -2.86 4.19 -7.89
C ARG A 14 -1.64 4.35 -8.81
N ASP A 15 -0.55 4.86 -8.27
CA ASP A 15 0.71 4.98 -8.98
C ASP A 15 1.28 3.57 -9.20
N LYS A 16 1.48 3.20 -10.47
CA LYS A 16 1.85 1.83 -10.84
C LYS A 16 3.30 1.50 -10.48
N GLU A 17 4.19 2.49 -10.49
CA GLU A 17 5.59 2.29 -10.14
C GLU A 17 5.71 2.03 -8.64
N ILE A 18 5.05 2.87 -7.83
CA ILE A 18 4.99 2.68 -6.37
C ILE A 18 4.29 1.36 -6.03
N ALA A 19 3.22 0.99 -6.75
CA ALA A 19 2.52 -0.27 -6.53
C ALA A 19 3.39 -1.49 -6.84
N ALA A 20 4.21 -1.43 -7.89
CA ALA A 20 5.17 -2.48 -8.22
C ALA A 20 6.24 -2.60 -7.13
N SER A 21 6.86 -1.48 -6.73
CA SER A 21 7.85 -1.49 -5.64
C SER A 21 7.27 -2.00 -4.31
N MET A 22 6.02 -1.68 -4.01
CA MET A 22 5.33 -2.20 -2.83
C MET A 22 5.09 -3.70 -2.92
N ALA A 23 4.75 -4.22 -4.10
CA ALA A 23 4.58 -5.66 -4.32
C ALA A 23 5.91 -6.40 -4.19
N ASP A 24 6.96 -5.93 -4.85
CA ASP A 24 8.31 -6.51 -4.76
C ASP A 24 8.80 -6.58 -3.30
N ALA A 25 8.58 -5.51 -2.53
CA ALA A 25 8.94 -5.47 -1.12
C ALA A 25 8.12 -6.47 -0.27
N LEU A 26 6.84 -6.68 -0.59
CA LEU A 26 6.03 -7.69 0.08
C LEU A 26 6.50 -9.11 -0.26
N ASP A 27 6.87 -9.37 -1.51
CA ASP A 27 7.40 -10.65 -1.96
C ASP A 27 8.70 -11.01 -1.23
N CYS A 28 9.64 -10.06 -1.07
CA CYS A 28 10.85 -10.29 -0.26
C CYS A 28 10.54 -10.70 1.19
N VAL A 29 9.50 -10.13 1.79
CA VAL A 29 9.06 -10.51 3.15
C VAL A 29 8.43 -11.90 3.15
N GLU A 30 7.67 -12.26 2.13
CA GLU A 30 7.09 -13.60 1.97
C GLU A 30 8.17 -14.67 1.78
N ASP A 31 9.20 -14.40 0.97
CA ASP A 31 10.34 -15.30 0.77
C ASP A 31 11.10 -15.57 2.08
N LEU A 32 11.28 -14.54 2.91
CA LEU A 32 11.85 -14.72 4.25
C LEU A 32 10.96 -15.60 5.16
N LEU A 33 9.65 -15.62 4.96
CA LEU A 33 8.71 -16.40 5.76
C LEU A 33 8.54 -17.85 5.27
N ALA A 34 8.96 -18.17 4.05
CA ALA A 34 8.96 -19.53 3.53
C ALA A 34 9.88 -20.44 4.35
N ASP A 35 9.72 -21.77 4.25
CA ASP A 35 10.60 -22.73 4.94
C ASP A 35 12.02 -22.72 4.36
N ASP A 36 13.05 -22.87 5.20
CA ASP A 36 14.44 -23.00 4.73
C ASP A 36 14.70 -24.44 4.29
N THR A 37 14.70 -24.65 2.98
CA THR A 37 14.98 -25.96 2.38
C THR A 37 16.42 -26.08 1.88
N GLY A 38 17.24 -25.04 2.06
CA GLY A 38 18.64 -25.05 1.64
C GLY A 38 19.53 -25.88 2.56
N THR A 39 20.70 -26.29 2.07
CA THR A 39 21.71 -26.92 2.92
C THR A 39 22.23 -25.90 3.93
N PRO A 40 22.21 -26.19 5.25
CA PRO A 40 22.76 -25.29 6.25
C PRO A 40 24.25 -25.03 6.00
N ALA A 41 24.62 -23.76 5.96
CA ALA A 41 26.00 -23.31 5.67
C ALA A 41 26.50 -22.30 6.71
N LEU A 42 25.60 -21.58 7.39
CA LEU A 42 25.90 -20.49 8.29
C LEU A 42 25.25 -20.72 9.66
N ASN A 43 25.81 -20.11 10.70
CA ASN A 43 25.18 -19.98 12.01
C ASN A 43 25.07 -18.48 12.36
N LEU A 44 23.84 -17.98 12.49
CA LEU A 44 23.57 -16.55 12.68
C LEU A 44 23.84 -16.05 14.11
N TYR A 45 24.03 -16.96 15.07
CA TYR A 45 24.16 -16.62 16.49
C TYR A 45 25.57 -16.88 17.03
N ASP A 46 26.25 -17.87 16.50
CA ASP A 46 27.60 -18.27 16.89
C ASP A 46 28.44 -18.58 15.64
N PRO A 47 29.40 -17.70 15.27
CA PRO A 47 30.23 -17.89 14.08
C PRO A 47 31.05 -19.18 14.05
N ASP A 48 31.39 -19.74 15.22
CA ASP A 48 32.17 -20.97 15.36
C ASP A 48 31.27 -22.20 15.60
N GLY A 49 29.95 -21.99 15.71
CA GLY A 49 28.96 -23.04 15.95
C GLY A 49 28.63 -23.89 14.72
N PRO A 50 27.89 -25.00 14.89
CA PRO A 50 27.44 -25.81 13.77
C PRO A 50 26.48 -25.01 12.86
N PRO A 51 26.52 -25.19 11.53
CA PRO A 51 25.64 -24.48 10.62
C PRO A 51 24.18 -24.87 10.83
N SER A 52 23.30 -23.88 10.81
CA SER A 52 21.87 -24.02 11.08
C SER A 52 20.97 -23.29 10.08
N THR A 53 21.56 -22.41 9.25
CA THR A 53 20.84 -21.60 8.27
C THR A 53 21.51 -21.70 6.90
N SER A 54 20.73 -21.78 5.83
CA SER A 54 21.28 -21.74 4.46
C SER A 54 21.73 -20.33 4.06
N GLU A 55 22.62 -20.23 3.08
CA GLU A 55 22.99 -18.94 2.48
C GLU A 55 21.78 -18.22 1.88
N ALA A 56 20.89 -18.95 1.20
CA ALA A 56 19.68 -18.40 0.60
C ALA A 56 18.74 -17.76 1.65
N ARG A 57 18.57 -18.40 2.82
CA ARG A 57 17.80 -17.80 3.92
C ARG A 57 18.45 -16.51 4.44
N PHE A 58 19.78 -16.48 4.50
CA PHE A 58 20.51 -15.29 4.94
C PHE A 58 20.38 -14.13 3.94
N GLU A 59 20.44 -14.41 2.65
CA GLU A 59 20.20 -13.43 1.58
C GLU A 59 18.76 -12.89 1.65
N ALA A 60 17.75 -13.77 1.72
CA ALA A 60 16.35 -13.40 1.87
C ALA A 60 16.11 -12.53 3.12
N TRP A 61 16.81 -12.82 4.23
CA TRP A 61 16.76 -11.98 5.43
C TRP A 61 17.29 -10.57 5.17
N GLY A 62 18.39 -10.45 4.43
CA GLY A 62 18.95 -9.16 4.03
C GLY A 62 18.02 -8.37 3.11
N GLU A 63 17.42 -9.03 2.13
CA GLU A 63 16.45 -8.42 1.21
C GLU A 63 15.19 -7.96 1.93
N ALA A 64 14.63 -8.78 2.83
CA ALA A 64 13.48 -8.42 3.63
C ALA A 64 13.75 -7.22 4.56
N LEU A 65 14.97 -7.06 5.08
CA LEU A 65 15.35 -5.88 5.86
C LEU A 65 15.20 -4.61 5.01
N TRP A 66 15.74 -4.61 3.79
CA TRP A 66 15.61 -3.48 2.85
C TRP A 66 14.16 -3.25 2.43
N ALA A 67 13.43 -4.32 2.14
CA ALA A 67 12.02 -4.26 1.79
C ALA A 67 11.16 -3.57 2.88
N VAL A 68 11.43 -3.82 4.17
CA VAL A 68 10.75 -3.11 5.26
C VAL A 68 11.05 -1.61 5.24
N TYR A 69 12.28 -1.19 4.90
CA TYR A 69 12.60 0.22 4.72
C TYR A 69 11.89 0.83 3.52
N ASP A 70 11.77 0.10 2.42
CA ASP A 70 11.04 0.54 1.23
C ASP A 70 9.54 0.70 1.51
N LEU A 71 8.92 -0.27 2.18
CA LEU A 71 7.53 -0.17 2.63
C LEU A 71 7.30 1.03 3.54
N TYR A 72 8.22 1.31 4.45
CA TYR A 72 8.16 2.51 5.29
C TYR A 72 8.29 3.81 4.48
N ALA A 73 9.20 3.85 3.51
CA ALA A 73 9.38 5.01 2.63
C ALA A 73 8.13 5.25 1.75
N ILE A 74 7.53 4.19 1.21
CA ILE A 74 6.28 4.22 0.45
C ILE A 74 5.14 4.73 1.34
N ALA A 75 4.96 4.17 2.54
CA ALA A 75 3.92 4.61 3.47
C ALA A 75 4.05 6.11 3.80
N ARG A 76 5.29 6.59 3.98
CA ARG A 76 5.57 8.00 4.25
C ARG A 76 5.28 8.90 3.03
N SER A 77 5.47 8.42 1.80
CA SER A 77 5.24 9.20 0.58
C SER A 77 3.76 9.34 0.23
N LEU A 78 2.95 8.32 0.52
CA LEU A 78 1.51 8.30 0.21
C LEU A 78 0.69 9.23 1.13
N GLY A 79 1.15 9.44 2.37
CA GLY A 79 0.43 10.24 3.38
C GLY A 79 -0.87 9.56 3.86
N PRO A 80 -1.70 10.26 4.66
CA PRO A 80 -2.95 9.70 5.18
C PRO A 80 -3.92 9.34 4.05
N ARG A 81 -4.52 8.15 4.11
CA ARG A 81 -5.59 7.77 3.16
C ARG A 81 -6.77 8.73 3.35
N THR A 82 -7.07 9.52 2.31
CA THR A 82 -8.24 10.40 2.30
C THR A 82 -9.34 9.79 1.45
N GLY A 83 -10.58 9.83 1.95
CA GLY A 83 -11.74 9.38 1.18
C GLY A 83 -11.97 10.27 -0.05
N PRO A 84 -12.63 9.76 -1.10
CA PRO A 84 -12.97 10.57 -2.25
C PRO A 84 -13.86 11.74 -1.83
N VAL A 85 -13.51 12.97 -2.23
CA VAL A 85 -14.34 14.15 -2.01
C VAL A 85 -15.65 13.97 -2.79
N ARG A 86 -16.75 13.69 -2.08
CA ARG A 86 -18.06 13.62 -2.70
C ARG A 86 -18.56 15.04 -2.95
N HIS A 87 -18.51 15.46 -4.21
CA HIS A 87 -19.22 16.68 -4.60
C HIS A 87 -20.72 16.42 -4.52
N GLU A 88 -21.43 17.30 -3.82
CA GLU A 88 -22.89 17.34 -3.93
C GLU A 88 -23.29 17.59 -5.39
N ALA A 89 -24.43 17.04 -5.80
CA ALA A 89 -24.95 17.26 -7.13
C ALA A 89 -25.18 18.75 -7.34
N LYS A 90 -24.42 19.38 -8.24
CA LYS A 90 -24.62 20.78 -8.59
C LYS A 90 -26.01 20.91 -9.23
N VAL A 91 -26.79 21.89 -8.77
CA VAL A 91 -28.08 22.21 -9.38
C VAL A 91 -27.91 22.43 -10.89
N GLY A 92 -28.65 21.69 -11.69
CA GLY A 92 -28.58 21.78 -13.13
C GLY A 92 -29.09 23.14 -13.60
N ARG A 93 -28.47 23.68 -14.66
CA ARG A 93 -28.83 24.99 -15.23
C ARG A 93 -30.34 25.15 -15.51
N ASN A 94 -31.03 24.06 -15.85
CA ASN A 94 -32.46 24.06 -16.16
C ASN A 94 -33.37 23.60 -15.01
N ASP A 95 -32.81 23.13 -13.89
CA ASP A 95 -33.57 22.62 -12.75
C ASP A 95 -34.29 23.76 -12.01
N PRO A 96 -35.34 23.46 -11.21
CA PRO A 96 -35.95 24.44 -10.32
C PRO A 96 -34.91 25.10 -9.41
N CYS A 97 -34.97 26.42 -9.29
CA CYS A 97 -34.03 27.16 -8.45
C CYS A 97 -34.30 26.85 -6.96
N PRO A 98 -33.28 26.51 -6.16
CA PRO A 98 -33.45 26.10 -4.76
C PRO A 98 -33.96 27.23 -3.84
N CYS A 99 -34.06 28.47 -4.32
CA CYS A 99 -34.60 29.61 -3.57
C CYS A 99 -36.14 29.63 -3.47
N GLY A 100 -36.84 28.65 -4.06
CA GLY A 100 -38.30 28.59 -4.01
C GLY A 100 -39.03 29.53 -4.98
N SER A 101 -38.32 30.22 -5.88
CA SER A 101 -38.94 31.18 -6.82
C SER A 101 -39.78 30.54 -7.93
N GLY A 102 -39.76 29.21 -8.07
CA GLY A 102 -40.39 28.48 -9.17
C GLY A 102 -39.71 28.66 -10.54
N LYS A 103 -38.65 29.46 -10.64
CA LYS A 103 -37.90 29.70 -11.89
C LYS A 103 -36.82 28.65 -12.09
N LYS A 104 -36.43 28.39 -13.35
CA LYS A 104 -35.22 27.59 -13.67
C LYS A 104 -33.98 28.27 -13.08
N PHE A 105 -33.00 27.50 -12.60
CA PHE A 105 -31.78 28.00 -11.96
C PHE A 105 -31.10 29.09 -12.79
N LYS A 106 -30.92 28.89 -14.10
CA LYS A 106 -30.36 29.88 -15.05
C LYS A 106 -31.10 31.21 -15.16
N LYS A 107 -32.37 31.27 -14.74
CA LYS A 107 -33.20 32.48 -14.78
C LYS A 107 -33.35 33.10 -13.39
N CYS A 108 -32.56 32.64 -12.42
CA CYS A 108 -32.60 33.09 -11.04
C CYS A 108 -31.17 33.24 -10.51
N HIS A 109 -30.63 32.24 -9.81
CA HIS A 109 -29.30 32.29 -9.18
C HIS A 109 -28.16 31.73 -10.05
N GLY A 110 -28.46 31.25 -11.26
CA GLY A 110 -27.49 30.67 -12.19
C GLY A 110 -27.00 31.64 -13.27
N ALA A 111 -26.93 32.94 -12.96
CA ALA A 111 -26.32 33.95 -13.82
C ALA A 111 -24.80 33.89 -13.73
#